data_AF-A0A931ZA79-F1
#
_entry.id   AF-A0A931ZA79-F1
#
_cell.length_a   1.000
_cell.length_b   1.000
_cell.length_c   1.000
_cell.angle_alpha   90.00
_cell.angle_beta   90.00
_cell.angle_gamma   90.00
#
_symmetry.space_group_name_H-M   'P 1'
#
loop_
_entity.id
_entity.type
_entity.pdbx_description
1 polymer ?
#
loop_
_entity_poly.entity_id
_entity_poly.type
_entity_poly.pdbx_seq_one_letter_code
_entity_poly.pdbx_strand_id
1 'polypeptide(L)'
;MPTASKRGESNFLRAFERAYLGSLSQGLARAEFDLSGYGIADLVWVSWQSNRRPDEATAVGFAERPKVQIVAFELKLQDWRRALRQAFRYSYFANLAMVVVPPAVARRAQLAHFRQLGVGLWTFDAETGRIRRCFTPRKRQPRSAVAQQKALASLLALAKLR
;
A
#
# COMPACT_ATOMS: atom_id res chain seq x y z
N MET A 1 23.38 -14.49 7.15
CA MET A 1 22.88 -13.67 8.27
C MET A 1 22.53 -12.27 7.75
N PRO A 2 21.30 -11.75 7.95
CA PRO A 2 20.94 -10.38 7.56
C PRO A 2 21.68 -9.34 8.40
N THR A 3 22.02 -8.19 7.79
CA THR A 3 22.66 -7.07 8.49
C THR A 3 21.75 -6.48 9.56
N ALA A 4 22.31 -5.79 10.56
CA ALA A 4 21.53 -5.12 11.61
C ALA A 4 20.46 -4.17 11.04
N SER A 5 20.78 -3.42 9.99
CA SER A 5 19.84 -2.55 9.29
C SER A 5 18.69 -3.33 8.64
N LYS A 6 18.96 -4.46 7.97
CA LYS A 6 17.91 -5.29 7.36
C LYS A 6 16.98 -5.88 8.42
N ARG A 7 17.53 -6.35 9.55
CA ARG A 7 16.72 -6.83 10.69
C ARG A 7 15.83 -5.74 11.27
N GLY A 8 16.34 -4.51 11.38
CA GLY A 8 15.56 -3.35 11.82
C GLY A 8 14.38 -3.06 10.89
N GLU A 9 14.60 -3.06 9.57
CA GLU A 9 13.52 -2.84 8.59
C GLU A 9 12.46 -3.95 8.64
N SER A 10 12.86 -5.22 8.74
CA SER A 10 11.92 -6.34 8.86
C SER A 10 11.06 -6.25 10.13
N ASN A 11 11.64 -5.86 11.27
CA ASN A 11 10.90 -5.68 12.52
C ASN A 11 9.92 -4.51 12.42
N PHE A 12 10.35 -3.40 11.81
CA PHE A 12 9.51 -2.23 11.58
C PHE A 12 8.31 -2.57 10.67
N LEU A 13 8.54 -3.33 9.60
CA LEU A 13 7.49 -3.85 8.72
C LEU A 13 6.47 -4.70 9.47
N ARG A 14 6.92 -5.72 10.21
CA ARG A 14 6.01 -6.60 10.97
C ARG A 14 5.18 -5.85 11.99
N ALA A 15 5.78 -4.89 12.69
CA ALA A 15 5.07 -4.07 13.66
C ALA A 15 4.03 -3.16 12.98
N PHE A 16 4.38 -2.56 11.84
CA PHE A 16 3.45 -1.75 11.05
C PHE A 16 2.30 -2.59 10.51
N GLU A 17 2.60 -3.75 9.92
CA GLU A 17 1.60 -4.67 9.37
C GLU A 17 0.58 -5.05 10.45
N ARG A 18 1.04 -5.45 11.64
CA ARG A 18 0.15 -5.76 12.76
C ARG A 18 -0.74 -4.59 13.16
N ALA A 19 -0.16 -3.38 13.30
CA ALA A 19 -0.91 -2.18 13.68
C ALA A 19 -1.92 -1.76 12.60
N TYR A 20 -1.53 -1.86 11.33
CA TYR A 20 -2.37 -1.49 10.20
C TYR A 20 -3.51 -2.50 9.99
N LEU A 21 -3.20 -3.79 9.94
CA LEU A 21 -4.19 -4.85 9.73
C LEU A 21 -5.16 -5.00 10.91
N GLY A 22 -4.70 -4.78 12.14
CA GLY A 22 -5.58 -4.76 13.33
C GLY A 22 -6.67 -3.69 13.26
N SER A 23 -6.56 -2.70 12.36
CA SER A 23 -7.56 -1.65 12.16
C SER A 23 -8.54 -1.90 10.99
N LEU A 24 -8.37 -3.01 10.26
CA LEU A 24 -9.12 -3.28 9.03
C LEU A 24 -10.04 -4.50 9.19
N SER A 25 -11.26 -4.39 8.67
CA SER A 25 -12.27 -5.46 8.78
C SER A 25 -12.20 -6.51 7.66
N GLN A 26 -11.77 -6.14 6.44
CA GLN A 26 -11.77 -7.04 5.28
C GLN A 26 -10.69 -6.69 4.25
N GLY A 27 -9.97 -7.70 3.77
CA GLY A 27 -9.01 -7.61 2.67
C GLY A 27 -7.90 -8.67 2.73
N LEU A 28 -6.98 -8.59 1.78
CA LEU A 28 -5.81 -9.46 1.67
C LEU A 28 -4.52 -8.65 1.78
N ALA A 29 -3.66 -9.03 2.74
CA ALA A 29 -2.32 -8.50 2.88
C ALA A 29 -1.28 -9.41 2.24
N ARG A 30 -0.27 -8.80 1.61
CA ARG A 30 0.92 -9.51 1.15
C ARG A 30 2.17 -8.67 1.40
N ALA A 31 3.08 -9.20 2.23
CA ALA A 31 4.42 -8.67 2.38
C ALA A 31 5.32 -9.07 1.20
N GLU A 32 6.33 -8.26 0.90
CA GLU A 32 7.33 -8.48 -0.15
C GLU A 32 6.70 -8.83 -1.51
N PHE A 33 5.74 -8.02 -1.94
CA PHE A 33 5.03 -8.22 -3.20
C PHE A 33 5.86 -7.74 -4.39
N ASP A 34 6.42 -8.68 -5.16
CA ASP A 34 7.12 -8.41 -6.41
C ASP A 34 6.15 -8.31 -7.59
N LEU A 35 6.23 -7.19 -8.32
CA LEU A 35 5.65 -7.05 -9.64
C LEU A 35 6.75 -6.68 -10.63
N SER A 36 7.08 -7.62 -11.52
CA SER A 36 8.12 -7.45 -12.54
C SER A 36 7.95 -6.14 -13.31
N GLY A 37 9.03 -5.35 -13.37
CA GLY A 37 9.07 -4.02 -13.98
C GLY A 37 8.66 -2.85 -13.07
N TYR A 38 8.09 -3.13 -11.88
CA TYR A 38 7.64 -2.09 -10.93
C TYR A 38 8.36 -2.17 -9.57
N GLY A 39 8.96 -3.33 -9.27
CA GLY A 39 9.76 -3.60 -8.08
C GLY A 39 8.98 -4.33 -6.99
N ILE A 40 9.59 -4.43 -5.82
CA ILE A 40 9.07 -5.20 -4.68
C ILE A 40 8.52 -4.23 -3.64
N ALA A 41 7.20 -4.20 -3.49
CA ALA A 41 6.56 -3.44 -2.42
C ALA A 41 6.66 -4.20 -1.10
N ASP A 42 7.08 -3.52 -0.03
CA ASP A 42 7.25 -4.14 1.29
C ASP A 42 5.92 -4.70 1.83
N LEU A 43 4.81 -4.01 1.55
CA LEU A 43 3.46 -4.48 1.88
C LEU A 43 2.44 -4.00 0.82
N VAL A 44 1.55 -4.91 0.42
CA VAL A 44 0.36 -4.59 -0.37
C VAL A 44 -0.88 -5.02 0.40
N TRP A 45 -1.89 -4.16 0.41
CA TRP A 45 -3.23 -4.45 0.91
C TRP A 45 -4.25 -4.33 -0.21
N VAL A 46 -5.08 -5.36 -0.37
CA VAL A 46 -6.20 -5.37 -1.31
C VAL A 46 -7.50 -5.44 -0.55
N SER A 47 -8.44 -4.54 -0.85
CA SER A 47 -9.81 -4.61 -0.36
C SER A 47 -10.81 -4.58 -1.51
N TRP A 48 -12.00 -5.10 -1.25
CA TRP A 48 -13.11 -5.15 -2.19
C TRP A 48 -14.28 -4.37 -1.62
N GLN A 49 -14.83 -3.45 -2.39
CA GLN A 49 -16.11 -2.82 -2.06
C GLN A 49 -17.22 -3.60 -2.77
N SER A 50 -18.05 -4.30 -1.99
CA SER A 50 -19.33 -4.82 -2.47
C SER A 50 -20.28 -3.65 -2.62
N ASN A 51 -20.52 -3.20 -3.85
CA ASN A 51 -21.57 -2.23 -4.14
C ASN A 51 -22.93 -2.93 -4.15
N ARG A 52 -23.31 -3.59 -3.05
CA ARG A 52 -24.68 -4.06 -2.85
C ARG A 52 -25.38 -3.06 -1.94
N ARG A 53 -26.11 -2.12 -2.54
CA ARG A 53 -27.28 -1.55 -1.88
C ARG A 53 -28.34 -2.67 -1.82
N PRO A 54 -28.96 -2.94 -0.66
CA PRO A 54 -30.03 -3.94 -0.58
C PRO A 54 -31.28 -3.60 -1.42
N ASP A 55 -31.45 -2.34 -1.84
CA ASP A 55 -32.76 -1.84 -2.29
C ASP A 55 -32.90 -1.52 -3.79
N GLU A 56 -31.87 -1.72 -4.61
CA GLU A 56 -31.94 -1.42 -6.05
C GLU A 56 -31.97 -2.71 -6.89
N ALA A 57 -33.00 -3.53 -6.66
CA ALA A 57 -33.33 -4.69 -7.47
C ALA A 57 -34.17 -4.31 -8.70
N THR A 58 -33.75 -3.33 -9.50
CA THR A 58 -34.43 -2.98 -10.76
C THR A 58 -33.54 -2.17 -11.71
N ALA A 59 -32.54 -2.82 -12.32
CA ALA A 59 -32.07 -2.47 -13.65
C ALA A 59 -31.23 -3.62 -14.23
N VAL A 60 -31.69 -4.19 -15.33
CA VAL A 60 -30.89 -5.10 -16.16
C VAL A 60 -29.75 -4.30 -16.77
N GLY A 61 -28.49 -4.65 -16.49
CA GLY A 61 -27.34 -4.08 -17.21
C GLY A 61 -26.04 -4.03 -16.42
N PHE A 62 -25.06 -4.86 -16.84
CA PHE A 62 -23.68 -4.93 -16.36
C PHE A 62 -23.53 -5.22 -14.86
N ALA A 63 -23.19 -6.47 -14.52
CA ALA A 63 -22.69 -6.78 -13.19
C ALA A 63 -21.48 -5.87 -12.88
N GLU A 64 -21.69 -4.82 -12.08
CA GLU A 64 -20.60 -3.96 -11.63
C GLU A 64 -19.60 -4.83 -10.89
N ARG A 65 -18.42 -5.02 -11.49
CA ARG A 65 -17.35 -5.78 -10.82
C ARG A 65 -17.05 -5.08 -9.50
N PRO A 66 -16.90 -5.82 -8.38
CA PRO A 66 -16.60 -5.21 -7.09
C PRO A 66 -15.37 -4.31 -7.22
N LYS A 67 -15.48 -3.10 -6.71
CA LYS A 67 -14.44 -2.09 -6.87
C LYS A 67 -13.25 -2.50 -6.02
N VAL A 68 -12.24 -3.08 -6.67
CA VAL A 68 -11.00 -3.51 -6.02
C VAL A 68 -10.12 -2.29 -5.75
N GLN A 69 -9.57 -2.21 -4.54
CA GLN A 69 -8.60 -1.20 -4.17
C GLN A 69 -7.29 -1.86 -3.75
N ILE A 70 -6.20 -1.45 -4.40
CA ILE A 70 -4.83 -1.83 -4.03
C ILE A 70 -4.16 -0.64 -3.35
N VAL A 71 -3.63 -0.86 -2.15
CA VAL A 71 -2.75 0.08 -1.45
C VAL A 71 -1.38 -0.56 -1.31
N ALA A 72 -0.34 0.11 -1.81
CA ALA A 72 1.04 -0.34 -1.69
C ALA A 72 1.81 0.54 -0.69
N PHE A 73 2.65 -0.08 0.13
CA PHE A 73 3.47 0.58 1.14
C PHE A 73 4.95 0.26 0.91
N GLU A 74 5.78 1.30 0.97
CA GLU A 74 7.23 1.19 1.07
C GLU A 74 7.65 1.72 2.45
N LEU A 75 8.39 0.92 3.21
CA LEU A 75 8.84 1.24 4.55
C LEU A 75 10.34 1.48 4.57
N LYS A 76 10.75 2.58 5.21
CA LYS A 76 12.17 2.89 5.42
C LYS A 76 12.43 3.46 6.80
N LEU A 77 13.52 3.03 7.42
CA LEU A 77 13.98 3.59 8.70
C LEU A 77 14.74 4.91 8.54
N GLN A 78 15.23 5.23 7.33
CA GLN A 78 16.12 6.38 7.12
C GLN A 78 15.88 7.07 5.77
N ASP A 79 16.03 6.35 4.65
CA ASP A 79 16.07 6.97 3.31
C ASP A 79 14.67 7.16 2.70
N TRP A 80 14.00 8.23 3.12
CA TRP A 80 12.69 8.61 2.59
C TRP A 80 12.72 8.98 1.10
N ARG A 81 13.86 9.43 0.56
CA ARG A 81 13.98 9.81 -0.87
C ARG A 81 13.94 8.57 -1.74
N ARG A 82 14.66 7.52 -1.34
CA ARG A 82 14.60 6.22 -2.00
C ARG A 82 13.20 5.62 -1.86
N ALA A 83 12.62 5.66 -0.66
CA ALA A 83 11.25 5.18 -0.44
C ALA A 83 10.24 5.84 -1.39
N LEU A 84 10.34 7.17 -1.56
CA LEU A 84 9.47 7.94 -2.46
C LEU A 84 9.60 7.50 -3.92
N ARG A 85 10.83 7.30 -4.41
CA ARG A 85 11.04 6.79 -5.78
C ARG A 85 10.45 5.39 -5.97
N GLN A 86 10.59 4.52 -4.98
CA GLN A 86 10.04 3.17 -5.01
C GLN A 86 8.50 3.20 -5.00
N ALA A 87 7.91 3.90 -4.04
CA ALA A 87 6.46 4.05 -3.92
C ALA A 87 5.83 4.74 -5.16
N PHE A 88 6.53 5.68 -5.80
CA PHE A 88 6.08 6.27 -7.05
C PHE A 88 5.88 5.22 -8.15
N ARG A 89 6.78 4.23 -8.28
CA ARG A 89 6.58 3.14 -9.24
C ARG A 89 5.36 2.29 -8.89
N TYR A 90 5.08 2.09 -7.60
CA TYR A 90 3.91 1.31 -7.18
C TYR A 90 2.59 1.99 -7.56
N SER A 91 2.58 3.31 -7.74
CA SER A 91 1.39 4.03 -8.25
C SER A 91 0.97 3.61 -9.67
N TYR A 92 1.78 2.84 -10.39
CA TYR A 92 1.39 2.24 -11.66
C TYR A 92 0.38 1.11 -11.52
N PHE A 93 0.46 0.32 -10.44
CA PHE A 93 -0.46 -0.79 -10.20
C PHE A 93 -1.40 -0.55 -9.01
N ALA A 94 -1.02 0.31 -8.06
CA ALA A 94 -1.80 0.59 -6.86
C ALA A 94 -2.66 1.86 -7.00
N ASN A 95 -3.84 1.85 -6.38
CA ASN A 95 -4.72 3.02 -6.31
C ASN A 95 -4.15 4.10 -5.37
N LEU A 96 -3.38 3.66 -4.38
CA LEU A 96 -2.66 4.48 -3.42
C LEU A 96 -1.28 3.86 -3.19
N ALA A 97 -0.24 4.68 -3.22
CA ALA A 97 1.10 4.30 -2.81
C ALA A 97 1.53 5.18 -1.65
N MET A 98 2.06 4.57 -0.60
CA MET A 98 2.45 5.24 0.64
C MET A 98 3.91 4.94 0.96
N VAL A 99 4.59 5.95 1.48
CA VAL A 99 5.83 5.77 2.23
C VAL A 99 5.51 5.81 3.71
N VAL A 100 6.04 4.85 4.46
CA VAL A 100 5.95 4.81 5.92
C VAL A 100 7.34 4.88 6.53
N VAL A 101 7.55 5.86 7.40
CA VAL A 101 8.85 6.08 8.05
C VAL A 101 8.67 6.41 9.54
N PRO A 102 9.72 6.30 10.36
CA PRO A 102 9.69 6.80 11.74
C PRO A 102 9.38 8.31 11.81
N PRO A 103 8.75 8.81 12.90
CA PRO A 103 8.44 10.22 13.06
C PRO A 103 9.64 11.17 12.86
N ALA A 104 10.83 10.77 13.32
CA ALA A 104 12.05 11.55 13.16
C ALA A 104 12.52 11.68 11.70
N VAL A 105 12.20 10.71 10.86
CA VAL A 105 12.54 10.72 9.43
C VAL A 105 11.55 11.60 8.67
N ALA A 106 10.26 11.51 8.99
CA ALA A 106 9.24 12.36 8.37
C ALA A 106 9.45 13.85 8.63
N ARG A 107 10.02 14.25 9.78
CA ARG A 107 10.39 15.66 10.04
C ARG A 107 11.37 16.23 9.01
N ARG A 108 12.21 15.37 8.42
CA ARG A 108 13.19 15.73 7.38
C ARG A 108 12.67 15.51 5.97
N ALA A 109 11.50 14.90 5.83
CA ALA A 109 10.87 14.61 4.55
C ALA A 109 10.17 15.87 4.03
N GLN A 110 10.43 16.20 2.77
CA GLN A 110 9.86 17.40 2.14
C GLN A 110 8.49 17.05 1.55
N LEU A 111 7.41 17.44 2.26
CA LEU A 111 6.03 17.07 1.92
C LEU A 111 5.61 17.49 0.50
N ALA A 112 6.22 18.56 -0.04
CA ALA A 112 5.95 19.04 -1.40
C ALA A 112 6.21 17.95 -2.46
N HIS A 113 7.31 17.19 -2.35
CA HIS A 113 7.61 16.12 -3.31
C HIS A 113 6.58 14.98 -3.28
N PHE A 114 6.10 14.63 -2.09
CA PHE A 114 5.04 13.63 -1.91
C PHE A 114 3.74 14.06 -2.58
N ARG A 115 3.36 15.32 -2.37
CA ARG A 115 2.17 15.93 -3.00
C ARG A 115 2.29 15.97 -4.52
N GLN A 116 3.43 16.41 -5.04
CA GLN A 116 3.70 16.51 -6.48
C GLN A 116 3.61 15.14 -7.16
N LEU A 117 4.15 14.09 -6.55
CA LEU A 117 4.15 12.74 -7.11
C LEU A 117 2.85 11.96 -6.85
N GLY A 118 1.99 12.46 -5.97
CA GLY A 118 0.76 11.77 -5.55
C GLY A 118 1.04 10.52 -4.70
N VAL A 119 2.13 10.52 -3.93
CA VAL A 119 2.53 9.45 -3.01
C VAL A 119 2.28 9.91 -1.59
N GLY A 120 1.66 9.09 -0.75
CA GLY A 120 1.41 9.46 0.64
C GLY A 120 2.66 9.35 1.51
N LEU A 121 2.65 10.11 2.60
CA LEU A 121 3.66 10.05 3.65
C LEU A 121 2.97 9.82 4.98
N TRP A 122 3.18 8.65 5.55
CA TRP A 122 2.70 8.28 6.88
C TRP A 122 3.89 8.09 7.82
N THR A 123 3.67 8.33 9.10
CA THR A 123 4.61 7.96 10.16
C THR A 123 4.11 6.77 10.93
N PHE A 124 5.01 5.87 11.28
CA PHE A 124 4.73 4.79 12.21
C PHE A 124 5.74 4.80 13.35
N ASP A 125 5.21 4.80 14.56
CA ASP A 125 5.97 4.68 15.79
C ASP A 125 5.84 3.23 16.27
N ALA A 126 6.95 2.47 16.20
CA ALA A 126 6.95 1.04 16.48
C ALA A 126 6.87 0.71 17.98
N GLU A 127 7.19 1.67 18.85
CA GLU A 127 7.12 1.50 20.31
C GLU A 127 5.67 1.64 20.78
N THR A 128 4.97 2.66 20.27
CA THR A 128 3.57 2.94 20.65
C THR A 128 2.54 2.29 19.74
N GLY A 129 2.96 1.76 18.59
CA GLY A 129 2.07 1.22 17.55
C GLY A 129 1.28 2.30 16.79
N ARG A 130 1.57 3.59 16.98
CA ARG A 130 0.77 4.68 16.42
C ARG A 130 1.11 4.97 14.96
N ILE A 131 0.08 4.98 14.11
CA ILE A 131 0.15 5.42 12.72
C ILE A 131 -0.41 6.84 12.61
N ARG A 132 0.34 7.77 12.01
CA ARG A 132 -0.14 9.13 11.72
C ARG A 132 0.01 9.44 10.23
N ARG A 133 -1.04 10.01 9.63
CA ARG A 133 -1.13 10.29 8.20
C ARG A 133 -0.73 11.74 7.91
N CYS A 134 0.57 12.01 7.72
CA CYS A 134 1.04 13.36 7.40
C CYS A 134 0.48 13.86 6.06
N PHE A 135 0.40 12.97 5.07
CA PHE A 135 -0.32 13.21 3.82
C PHE A 135 -0.84 11.90 3.24
N THR A 136 -2.10 11.91 2.82
CA THR A 136 -2.74 10.83 2.07
C THR A 136 -3.26 11.41 0.76
N PRO A 137 -2.77 10.96 -0.40
CA PRO A 137 -3.28 11.44 -1.67
C PRO A 137 -4.74 10.99 -1.87
N ARG A 138 -5.49 11.74 -2.69
CA ARG A 138 -6.81 11.28 -3.13
C ARG A 138 -6.67 9.95 -3.86
N LYS A 139 -7.58 9.01 -3.61
CA LYS A 139 -7.64 7.74 -4.34
C LYS A 139 -7.75 8.02 -5.84
N ARG A 140 -6.89 7.37 -6.63
CA ARG A 140 -6.90 7.47 -8.10
C ARG A 140 -6.96 6.09 -8.72
N GLN A 141 -7.24 6.05 -10.02
CA GLN A 141 -6.94 4.86 -10.80
C GLN A 141 -5.41 4.69 -10.89
N PRO A 142 -4.89 3.45 -10.90
CA PRO A 142 -3.47 3.25 -11.10
C PRO A 142 -3.02 3.80 -12.45
N ARG A 143 -1.76 4.22 -12.55
CA ARG A 143 -1.24 4.83 -13.78
C ARG A 143 -1.22 3.87 -14.97
N SER A 144 -1.30 2.56 -14.73
CA SER A 144 -1.36 1.53 -15.75
C SER A 144 -2.39 0.45 -15.40
N ALA A 145 -3.49 0.41 -16.18
CA ALA A 145 -4.51 -0.62 -16.03
C ALA A 145 -3.93 -2.03 -16.25
N VAL A 146 -2.97 -2.18 -17.17
CA VAL A 146 -2.28 -3.45 -17.43
C VAL A 146 -1.46 -3.88 -16.21
N ALA A 147 -0.73 -2.95 -15.58
CA ALA A 147 0.04 -3.26 -14.37
C ALA A 147 -0.88 -3.64 -13.20
N GLN A 148 -2.01 -2.95 -13.05
CA GLN A 148 -3.02 -3.29 -12.06
C GLN A 148 -3.59 -4.69 -12.29
N GLN A 149 -3.95 -5.04 -13.53
CA GLN A 149 -4.46 -6.37 -13.86
C GLN A 149 -3.44 -7.47 -13.55
N LYS A 150 -2.16 -7.25 -13.91
CA LYS A 150 -1.06 -8.16 -13.54
C LYS A 150 -0.96 -8.32 -12.03
N ALA A 151 -0.98 -7.22 -11.28
CA ALA A 151 -0.91 -7.26 -9.82
C ALA A 151 -2.07 -8.06 -9.21
N LEU A 152 -3.29 -7.84 -9.68
CA LEU A 152 -4.47 -8.58 -9.22
C LEU A 152 -4.37 -10.08 -9.53
N ALA A 153 -3.94 -10.43 -10.74
CA ALA A 153 -3.75 -11.84 -11.13
C ALA A 153 -2.71 -12.53 -10.22
N SER A 154 -1.58 -11.89 -9.95
CA SER A 154 -0.55 -12.39 -9.04
C SER A 154 -1.06 -12.55 -7.61
N LEU A 155 -1.77 -11.56 -7.08
CA LEU A 155 -2.33 -11.61 -5.72
C LEU A 155 -3.39 -12.70 -5.55
N LEU A 156 -4.25 -12.90 -6.57
CA LEU A 156 -5.25 -13.96 -6.57
C LEU A 156 -4.62 -15.35 -6.66
N ALA A 157 -3.57 -15.53 -7.49
CA ALA A 157 -2.85 -16.79 -7.57
C ALA A 157 -2.21 -17.16 -6.22
N LEU A 158 -1.61 -16.17 -5.53
CA LEU A 158 -1.02 -16.37 -4.20
C LEU A 158 -2.07 -16.68 -3.13
N ALA A 159 -3.30 -16.17 -3.25
CA ALA A 159 -4.39 -16.47 -2.32
C ALA A 159 -4.92 -17.91 -2.45
N LYS A 160 -4.86 -18.50 -3.65
CA LYS A 160 -5.28 -19.88 -3.90
C LYS A 160 -4.28 -20.95 -3.43
N LEU A 161 -3.05 -20.55 -3.11
CA LEU A 161 -1.98 -21.43 -2.64
C LEU A 161 -1.94 -21.55 -1.10
N ARG A 162 -2.95 -21.01 -0.41
CA ARG A 162 -3.15 -21.10 1.04
C ARG A 162 -4.34 -22.00 1.32
#